data_AF-A0A9W8UFW4-F1
#
_entry.id   AF-A0A9W8UFW4-F1
#
_cell.length_a   1.000
_cell.length_b   1.000
_cell.length_c   1.000
_cell.angle_alpha   90.00
_cell.angle_beta   90.00
_cell.angle_gamma   90.00
#
_symmetry.space_group_name_H-M   'P 1'
#
loop_
_entity.id
_entity.type
_entity.pdbx_description
1 polymer ?
#
loop_
_entity_poly.entity_id
_entity_poly.type
_entity_poly.pdbx_seq_one_letter_code
_entity_poly.pdbx_strand_id
1 'polypeptide(L)'
;MFQDFYALETTNGYTAANILSGFWISEKKAFENLVTTKEQDAHEFFQFLAEELHERNGDGKKPEIGSEHSCNCIMHQTFYGKMQTTTTCQNCSGQSNSIQSFLDLSLGLENVVQKKSKKTGQKKPNVTLKDCLDEEYIKYDKCEYRCNNCNGTQQAKRHTSIKRLPNVLSIQLKRFEYRHGRHDRAASKVDNEVKFPLQLNMMPYTNRVRNQDSRETLELERSCTYDLLSVVVHVGELDTGHYTSYCRVGDQWFKFNDHKVELASLSDVLGAQAYLLFYIIRSLA
;
A
#
# COMPACT_ATOMS: atom_id res chain seq x y z
N MET A 1 6.24 -21.98 10.75
CA MET A 1 5.12 -21.04 11.00
C MET A 1 3.81 -21.58 10.44
N PHE A 2 3.54 -21.54 9.12
CA PHE A 2 2.23 -21.96 8.58
C PHE A 2 1.81 -23.36 9.05
N GLN A 3 2.69 -24.35 8.96
CA GLN A 3 2.42 -25.69 9.48
C GLN A 3 2.15 -25.69 10.99
N ASP A 4 2.87 -24.92 11.79
CA ASP A 4 2.67 -24.86 13.24
C ASP A 4 1.30 -24.28 13.62
N PHE A 5 0.79 -23.31 12.84
CA PHE A 5 -0.52 -22.70 13.08
C PHE A 5 -1.69 -23.52 12.54
N TYR A 6 -1.50 -24.32 11.48
CA TYR A 6 -2.61 -24.95 10.74
C TYR A 6 -2.56 -26.48 10.66
N ALA A 7 -1.42 -27.12 10.95
CA ALA A 7 -1.27 -28.57 10.77
C ALA A 7 -1.55 -29.39 12.05
N LEU A 8 -1.48 -28.77 13.23
CA LEU A 8 -1.64 -29.46 14.51
C LEU A 8 -2.73 -28.78 15.35
N GLU A 9 -3.64 -29.59 15.93
CA GLU A 9 -4.57 -29.14 16.99
C GLU A 9 -3.81 -28.96 18.31
N THR A 10 -2.78 -28.12 18.32
CA THR A 10 -2.03 -27.79 19.54
C THR A 10 -2.32 -26.37 19.94
N THR A 11 -2.61 -26.16 21.23
CA THR A 11 -2.81 -24.83 21.82
C THR A 11 -1.50 -24.19 22.27
N ASN A 12 -0.35 -24.75 21.86
CA ASN A 12 0.95 -24.22 22.22
C ASN A 12 1.18 -22.90 21.47
N GLY A 13 1.66 -21.88 22.19
CA GLY A 13 2.03 -20.61 21.58
C GLY A 13 3.15 -20.79 20.56
N TYR A 14 3.02 -20.15 19.40
CA TYR A 14 4.11 -20.06 18.44
C TYR A 14 5.11 -19.01 18.90
N THR A 15 6.39 -19.38 18.98
CA THR A 15 7.46 -18.41 19.22
C THR A 15 7.98 -17.85 17.91
N ALA A 16 8.08 -16.53 17.81
CA ALA A 16 8.71 -15.86 16.68
C ALA A 16 10.23 -16.10 16.59
N ALA A 17 10.83 -16.74 17.61
CA ALA A 17 12.28 -17.00 17.67
C ALA A 17 12.83 -17.69 16.41
N ASN A 18 12.12 -18.67 15.85
CA ASN A 18 12.58 -19.38 14.64
C ASN A 18 12.58 -18.48 13.39
N ILE A 19 11.67 -17.51 13.33
CA ILE A 19 11.61 -16.53 12.24
C ILE A 19 12.73 -15.51 12.43
N LEU A 20 12.85 -14.97 13.64
CA LEU A 20 13.89 -14.01 14.00
C LEU A 20 15.29 -14.61 13.82
N SER A 21 15.49 -15.90 14.12
CA SER A 21 16.76 -16.58 13.84
C SER A 21 16.98 -16.75 12.34
N GLY A 22 15.95 -17.05 11.56
CA GLY A 22 16.04 -17.13 10.10
C GLY A 22 16.43 -15.79 9.47
N PHE A 23 15.95 -14.70 10.05
CA PHE A 23 16.33 -13.33 9.71
C PHE A 23 17.77 -13.00 10.14
N TRP A 24 18.15 -13.37 11.38
CA TRP A 24 19.51 -13.14 11.90
C TRP A 24 20.58 -13.85 11.07
N ILE A 25 20.28 -15.08 10.63
CA ILE A 25 21.20 -15.92 9.85
C ILE A 25 21.32 -15.45 8.40
N SER A 26 20.37 -14.66 7.91
CA SER A 26 20.42 -14.18 6.54
C SER A 26 21.57 -13.18 6.37
N GLU A 27 22.47 -13.46 5.42
CA GLU A 27 23.70 -12.68 5.18
C GLU A 27 23.46 -11.28 4.57
N LYS A 28 22.19 -10.85 4.43
CA LYS A 28 21.90 -9.53 3.89
C LYS A 28 21.98 -8.46 4.96
N LYS A 29 22.75 -7.41 4.67
CA LYS A 29 22.87 -6.19 5.50
C LYS A 29 21.54 -5.55 5.91
N ALA A 30 20.47 -5.72 5.13
CA ALA A 30 19.14 -5.21 5.48
C ALA A 30 18.54 -5.92 6.73
N PHE A 31 18.89 -7.20 6.97
CA PHE A 31 18.50 -7.90 8.20
C PHE A 31 19.23 -7.35 9.43
N GLU A 32 20.48 -6.90 9.31
CA GLU A 32 21.26 -6.41 10.46
C GLU A 32 20.53 -5.30 11.24
N ASN A 33 19.76 -4.45 10.54
CA ASN A 33 18.96 -3.39 11.17
C ASN A 33 17.61 -3.89 11.70
N LEU A 34 16.99 -4.85 11.02
CA LEU A 34 15.68 -5.41 11.36
C LEU A 34 15.73 -6.45 12.48
N VAL A 35 16.89 -7.07 12.74
CA VAL A 35 17.07 -8.03 13.84
C VAL A 35 17.67 -7.38 15.10
N THR A 36 17.61 -6.05 15.19
CA THR A 36 17.99 -5.33 16.40
C THR A 36 16.90 -5.43 17.47
N THR A 37 17.26 -5.20 18.74
CA THR A 37 16.29 -5.00 19.83
C THR A 37 15.56 -3.65 19.74
N LYS A 38 15.66 -2.95 18.61
CA LYS A 38 15.05 -1.64 18.39
C LYS A 38 13.74 -1.80 17.64
N GLU A 39 12.82 -0.89 17.91
CA GLU A 39 11.59 -0.78 17.14
C GLU A 39 11.89 -0.38 15.70
N GLN A 40 11.13 -0.94 14.75
CA GLN A 40 11.30 -0.76 13.31
C GLN A 40 9.94 -0.58 12.63
N ASP A 41 9.94 -0.09 11.40
CA ASP A 41 8.70 0.17 10.66
C ASP A 41 8.09 -1.12 10.06
N ALA A 42 6.78 -1.33 10.28
CA ALA A 42 6.09 -2.52 9.79
C ALA A 42 5.98 -2.59 8.26
N HIS A 43 5.97 -1.45 7.57
CA HIS A 43 5.97 -1.38 6.10
C HIS A 43 7.33 -1.78 5.54
N GLU A 44 8.42 -1.27 6.11
CA GLU A 44 9.78 -1.64 5.73
C GLU A 44 9.99 -3.15 5.92
N PHE A 45 9.56 -3.69 7.06
CA PHE A 45 9.58 -5.13 7.32
C PHE A 45 8.76 -5.92 6.28
N PHE A 46 7.58 -5.44 5.87
CA PHE A 46 6.76 -6.09 4.85
C PHE A 46 7.42 -6.09 3.47
N GLN A 47 7.93 -4.93 3.02
CA GLN A 47 8.62 -4.81 1.74
C GLN A 47 9.81 -5.75 1.67
N PHE A 48 10.58 -5.78 2.74
CA PHE A 48 11.73 -6.63 2.85
C PHE A 48 11.39 -8.12 2.86
N LEU A 49 10.39 -8.55 3.63
CA LEU A 49 9.93 -9.93 3.62
C LEU A 49 9.49 -10.35 2.20
N ALA A 50 8.84 -9.45 1.45
CA ALA A 50 8.45 -9.70 0.07
C ALA A 50 9.66 -9.85 -0.86
N GLU A 51 10.68 -9.02 -0.71
CA GLU A 51 11.93 -9.14 -1.47
C GLU A 51 12.65 -10.46 -1.19
N GLU A 52 12.72 -10.89 0.07
CA GLU A 52 13.33 -12.16 0.46
C GLU A 52 12.60 -13.37 -0.11
N LEU A 53 11.27 -13.38 -0.02
CA LEU A 53 10.45 -14.43 -0.58
C LEU A 53 10.54 -14.45 -2.11
N HIS A 54 10.66 -13.30 -2.75
CA HIS A 54 10.92 -13.21 -4.18
C HIS A 54 12.29 -13.75 -4.56
N GLU A 55 13.35 -13.38 -3.85
CA GLU A 55 14.69 -13.87 -4.18
C GLU A 55 14.84 -15.39 -3.97
N ARG A 56 14.21 -15.95 -2.94
CA ARG A 56 14.27 -17.40 -2.66
C ARG A 56 13.38 -18.24 -3.57
N ASN A 57 12.22 -17.72 -3.97
CA ASN A 57 11.21 -18.49 -4.72
C ASN A 57 11.01 -18.01 -6.16
N GLY A 58 11.67 -16.93 -6.55
CA GLY A 58 11.58 -16.33 -7.88
C GLY A 58 12.81 -16.61 -8.73
N ASP A 59 12.99 -15.78 -9.74
CA ASP A 59 14.07 -15.86 -10.73
C ASP A 59 15.34 -15.13 -10.28
N GLY A 60 15.39 -14.66 -9.02
CA GLY A 60 16.53 -13.93 -8.45
C GLY A 60 16.80 -12.56 -9.07
N LYS A 61 15.94 -12.09 -9.98
CA LYS A 61 16.09 -10.80 -10.66
C LYS A 61 15.24 -9.74 -9.98
N LYS A 62 15.82 -8.57 -9.72
CA LYS A 62 15.02 -7.43 -9.28
C LYS A 62 14.14 -6.97 -10.44
N PRO A 63 12.85 -6.63 -10.22
CA PRO A 63 12.02 -6.07 -11.27
C PRO A 63 12.64 -4.75 -11.75
N GLU A 64 13.22 -4.76 -12.95
CA GLU A 64 13.85 -3.57 -13.53
C GLU A 64 12.81 -2.50 -13.84
N ILE A 65 13.17 -1.24 -13.61
CA ILE A 65 12.34 -0.08 -13.93
C ILE A 65 12.10 -0.03 -15.43
N GLY A 66 10.86 -0.24 -15.87
CA GLY A 66 10.46 -0.13 -17.27
C GLY A 66 10.50 -1.43 -18.09
N SER A 67 10.88 -2.57 -17.50
CA SER A 67 10.68 -3.88 -18.14
C SER A 67 9.35 -4.49 -17.72
N GLU A 68 8.68 -5.23 -18.60
CA GLU A 68 7.53 -6.06 -18.22
C GLU A 68 7.99 -7.30 -17.46
N HIS A 69 8.79 -7.13 -16.39
CA HIS A 69 9.27 -8.24 -15.57
C HIS A 69 8.11 -9.13 -15.14
N SER A 70 8.11 -10.37 -15.61
CA SER A 70 7.08 -11.36 -15.33
C SER A 70 7.68 -12.48 -14.50
N CYS A 71 7.85 -12.24 -13.22
CA CYS A 71 8.20 -13.30 -12.29
C CYS A 71 6.94 -14.10 -11.92
N ASN A 72 7.07 -15.42 -11.84
CA ASN A 72 5.99 -16.32 -11.44
C ASN A 72 6.05 -16.70 -9.96
N CYS A 73 6.85 -16.02 -9.14
CA CYS A 73 6.86 -16.28 -7.70
C CYS A 73 5.54 -15.85 -7.05
N ILE A 74 5.23 -16.45 -5.90
CA ILE A 74 4.00 -16.16 -5.16
C ILE A 74 3.85 -14.68 -4.82
N MET A 75 4.95 -13.98 -4.51
CA MET A 75 4.92 -12.55 -4.19
C MET A 75 4.46 -11.73 -5.40
N HIS A 76 5.06 -11.94 -6.57
CA HIS A 76 4.70 -11.22 -7.80
C HIS A 76 3.30 -11.57 -8.32
N GLN A 77 2.84 -12.81 -8.13
CA GLN A 77 1.48 -13.21 -8.52
C GLN A 77 0.40 -12.69 -7.56
N THR A 78 0.75 -12.48 -6.29
CA THR A 78 -0.23 -12.14 -5.25
C THR A 78 -0.30 -10.64 -5.00
N PHE A 79 0.84 -9.99 -4.75
CA PHE A 79 0.89 -8.62 -4.23
C PHE A 79 1.31 -7.57 -5.26
N TYR A 80 1.95 -7.96 -6.38
CA TYR A 80 2.45 -6.97 -7.33
C TYR A 80 1.41 -6.55 -8.36
N GLY A 81 1.19 -5.25 -8.47
CA GLY A 81 0.46 -4.61 -9.55
C GLY A 81 1.37 -3.95 -10.57
N LYS A 82 0.78 -3.33 -11.59
CA LYS A 82 1.47 -2.46 -12.55
C LYS A 82 0.84 -1.08 -12.56
N MET A 83 1.65 -0.05 -12.33
CA MET A 83 1.30 1.35 -12.48
C MET A 83 1.70 1.84 -13.88
N GLN A 84 0.92 2.73 -14.45
CA GLN A 84 1.23 3.43 -15.70
C GLN A 84 1.21 4.94 -15.47
N THR A 85 2.34 5.58 -15.79
CA THR A 85 2.51 7.02 -15.78
C THR A 85 2.47 7.54 -17.21
N THR A 86 1.45 8.31 -17.55
CA THR A 86 1.28 8.96 -18.85
C THR A 86 1.67 10.42 -18.78
N THR A 87 2.69 10.82 -19.55
CA THR A 87 3.13 12.21 -19.67
C THR A 87 2.66 12.78 -21.01
N THR A 88 1.84 13.83 -20.97
CA THR A 88 1.28 14.50 -22.15
C THR A 88 1.89 15.89 -22.32
N CYS A 89 2.65 16.08 -23.39
CA CYS A 89 3.21 17.38 -23.76
C CYS A 89 2.09 18.40 -24.01
N GLN A 90 2.13 19.58 -23.38
CA GLN A 90 1.11 20.62 -23.59
C GLN A 90 1.28 21.39 -24.90
N ASN A 91 2.44 21.28 -25.56
CA ASN A 91 2.68 21.96 -26.83
C ASN A 91 2.22 21.11 -28.03
N CYS A 92 2.70 19.87 -28.16
CA CYS A 92 2.39 19.00 -29.31
C CYS A 92 1.34 17.92 -29.03
N SER A 93 0.81 17.83 -27.80
CA SER A 93 -0.11 16.77 -27.36
C SER A 93 0.43 15.34 -27.43
N GLY A 94 1.73 15.16 -27.73
CA GLY A 94 2.40 13.85 -27.73
C GLY A 94 2.39 13.21 -26.34
N GLN A 95 2.13 11.90 -26.30
CA GLN A 95 2.05 11.11 -25.07
C GLN A 95 3.23 10.14 -24.96
N SER A 96 3.81 10.02 -23.76
CA SER A 96 4.75 8.97 -23.40
C SER A 96 4.22 8.20 -22.19
N ASN A 97 4.33 6.87 -22.23
CA ASN A 97 3.88 5.99 -21.17
C ASN A 97 5.08 5.28 -20.55
N SER A 98 5.15 5.28 -19.23
CA SER A 98 6.09 4.49 -18.44
C SER A 98 5.29 3.52 -17.57
N ILE A 99 5.75 2.27 -17.48
CA ILE A 99 5.10 1.23 -16.68
C ILE A 99 6.08 0.77 -15.62
N GLN A 100 5.61 0.68 -14.38
CA GLN A 100 6.39 0.24 -13.24
C GLN A 100 5.57 -0.72 -12.39
N SER A 101 6.22 -1.77 -11.87
CA SER A 101 5.59 -2.66 -10.91
C SER A 101 5.57 -2.02 -9.52
N PHE A 102 4.54 -2.31 -8.73
CA PHE A 102 4.45 -1.86 -7.34
C PHE A 102 4.02 -3.01 -6.44
N LEU A 103 4.54 -3.05 -5.21
CA LEU A 103 4.14 -4.00 -4.16
C LEU A 103 2.98 -3.45 -3.31
N ASP A 104 2.96 -2.12 -3.11
CA ASP A 104 1.98 -1.43 -2.30
C ASP A 104 1.67 -0.03 -2.87
N LEU A 105 0.55 0.55 -2.42
CA LEU A 105 0.19 1.95 -2.69
C LEU A 105 0.47 2.80 -1.45
N SER A 106 1.47 3.68 -1.53
CA SER A 106 1.87 4.52 -0.40
C SER A 106 1.25 5.92 -0.47
N LEU A 107 0.11 6.12 0.20
CA LEU A 107 -0.74 7.31 0.08
C LEU A 107 -0.35 8.41 1.08
N GLY A 108 -0.11 9.63 0.57
CA GLY A 108 0.18 10.81 1.38
C GLY A 108 -1.05 11.31 2.16
N LEU A 109 -0.90 11.56 3.46
CA LEU A 109 -1.99 12.05 4.30
C LEU A 109 -1.94 13.55 4.55
N GLU A 110 -0.75 14.13 4.73
CA GLU A 110 -0.59 15.50 5.20
C GLU A 110 -1.28 16.50 4.26
N ASN A 111 -1.03 16.37 2.95
CA ASN A 111 -1.65 17.22 1.93
C ASN A 111 -3.18 17.14 1.93
N VAL A 112 -3.76 15.94 2.13
CA VAL A 112 -5.21 15.73 2.15
C VAL A 112 -5.82 16.39 3.39
N VAL A 113 -5.21 16.16 4.56
CA VAL A 113 -5.62 16.76 5.84
C VAL A 113 -5.55 18.29 5.76
N GLN A 114 -4.44 18.85 5.30
CA GLN A 114 -4.28 20.31 5.20
C GLN A 114 -5.30 20.94 4.24
N LYS A 115 -5.53 20.34 3.07
CA LYS A 115 -6.52 20.83 2.09
C LYS A 115 -7.94 20.78 2.66
N LYS A 116 -8.31 19.71 3.34
CA LYS A 116 -9.64 19.59 3.97
C LYS A 116 -9.81 20.51 5.17
N SER A 117 -8.78 20.66 6.00
CA SER A 117 -8.78 21.58 7.13
C SER A 117 -9.01 23.01 6.66
N LYS A 118 -8.30 23.46 5.61
CA LYS A 118 -8.52 24.79 5.01
C LYS A 118 -9.93 25.00 4.45
N LYS A 119 -10.52 23.96 3.85
CA LYS A 119 -11.89 24.05 3.28
C LYS A 119 -12.99 24.05 4.34
N THR A 120 -12.80 23.33 5.44
CA THR A 120 -13.82 23.12 6.47
C THR A 120 -13.64 23.99 7.71
N GLY A 121 -12.46 24.59 7.90
CA GLY A 121 -12.09 25.30 9.12
C GLY A 121 -11.82 24.37 10.33
N GLN A 122 -11.87 23.05 10.16
CA GLN A 122 -11.70 22.08 11.25
C GLN A 122 -10.23 21.69 11.45
N LYS A 123 -9.78 21.61 12.71
CA LYS A 123 -8.42 21.15 13.06
C LYS A 123 -8.19 19.68 12.70
N LYS A 124 -9.19 18.82 12.88
CA LYS A 124 -9.17 17.40 12.49
C LYS A 124 -10.33 17.12 11.53
N PRO A 125 -10.15 17.31 10.21
CA PRO A 125 -11.20 17.05 9.24
C PRO A 125 -11.46 15.55 9.09
N ASN A 126 -12.68 15.20 8.68
CA ASN A 126 -13.02 13.84 8.26
C ASN A 126 -12.30 13.49 6.95
N VAL A 127 -11.36 12.54 7.01
CA VAL A 127 -10.63 12.00 5.86
C VAL A 127 -11.07 10.57 5.62
N THR A 128 -11.22 10.19 4.36
CA THR A 128 -11.52 8.83 3.93
C THR A 128 -10.39 8.30 3.05
N LEU A 129 -10.25 6.98 2.97
CA LEU A 129 -9.30 6.33 2.06
C LEU A 129 -9.52 6.75 0.61
N LYS A 130 -10.79 6.96 0.22
CA LYS A 130 -11.16 7.47 -1.10
C LYS A 130 -10.56 8.85 -1.36
N ASP A 131 -10.55 9.75 -0.39
CA ASP A 131 -9.93 11.08 -0.57
C ASP A 131 -8.43 10.97 -0.85
N CYS A 132 -7.75 10.03 -0.19
CA CYS A 132 -6.33 9.77 -0.39
C CYS A 132 -6.05 9.19 -1.79
N LEU A 133 -6.87 8.22 -2.23
CA LEU A 133 -6.77 7.66 -3.59
C LEU A 133 -7.11 8.69 -4.67
N ASP A 134 -8.13 9.51 -4.46
CA ASP A 134 -8.52 10.58 -5.39
C ASP A 134 -7.41 11.65 -5.50
N GLU A 135 -6.75 11.98 -4.39
CA GLU A 135 -5.62 12.92 -4.40
C GLU A 135 -4.45 12.38 -5.24
N GLU A 136 -4.14 11.09 -5.12
CA GLU A 136 -2.98 10.45 -5.78
C GLU A 136 -3.23 10.09 -7.25
N TYR A 137 -4.41 9.53 -7.59
CA TYR A 137 -4.63 8.87 -8.89
C TYR A 137 -5.62 9.59 -9.83
N ILE A 138 -6.39 10.57 -9.34
CA ILE A 138 -7.34 11.32 -10.19
C ILE A 138 -6.73 12.63 -10.67
N LYS A 139 -5.76 13.18 -9.93
CA LYS A 139 -5.17 14.49 -10.25
C LYS A 139 -4.04 14.36 -11.25
N TYR A 140 -3.83 15.46 -11.98
CA TYR A 140 -2.72 15.61 -12.92
C TYR A 140 -1.66 16.50 -12.29
N ASP A 141 -0.41 16.06 -12.37
CA ASP A 141 0.73 16.88 -12.02
C ASP A 141 1.18 17.70 -13.22
N LYS A 142 1.47 18.98 -12.97
CA LYS A 142 2.17 19.82 -13.94
C LYS A 142 3.66 19.63 -13.75
N CYS A 143 4.37 19.25 -14.81
CA CYS A 143 5.81 19.06 -14.77
C CYS A 143 6.48 19.59 -16.03
N GLU A 144 7.79 19.76 -15.97
CA GLU A 144 8.61 19.96 -17.17
C GLU A 144 9.08 18.60 -17.71
N TYR A 145 9.12 18.47 -19.03
CA TYR A 145 9.49 17.23 -19.71
C TYR A 145 10.24 17.55 -21.00
N ARG A 146 11.33 16.82 -21.26
CA ARG A 146 12.05 16.93 -22.53
C ARG A 146 11.30 16.15 -23.60
N CYS A 147 10.58 16.87 -24.44
CA CYS A 147 9.75 16.30 -25.49
C CYS A 147 10.59 15.98 -26.74
N ASN A 148 10.58 14.73 -27.17
CA ASN A 148 11.26 14.30 -28.39
C ASN A 148 10.65 14.95 -29.65
N ASN A 149 9.33 15.11 -29.70
CA ASN A 149 8.64 15.71 -30.86
C ASN A 149 8.88 17.22 -30.97
N CYS A 150 9.04 17.93 -29.85
CA CYS A 150 9.34 19.37 -29.84
C CYS A 150 10.84 19.66 -29.80
N ASN A 151 11.67 18.61 -29.71
CA ASN A 151 13.13 18.67 -29.54
C ASN A 151 13.59 19.66 -28.44
N GLY A 152 12.91 19.67 -27.29
CA GLY A 152 13.20 20.62 -26.21
C GLY A 152 12.36 20.40 -24.95
N THR A 153 12.70 21.13 -23.88
CA THR A 153 11.94 21.11 -22.61
C THR A 153 10.61 21.83 -22.79
N GLN A 154 9.52 21.16 -22.41
CA GLN A 154 8.15 21.67 -22.53
C GLN A 154 7.40 21.45 -21.22
N GLN A 155 6.34 22.23 -21.01
CA GLN A 155 5.36 21.91 -19.98
C GLN A 155 4.57 20.66 -20.38
N ALA A 156 4.35 19.78 -19.43
CA ALA A 156 3.59 18.55 -19.59
C ALA A 156 2.62 18.33 -18.43
N LYS A 157 1.59 17.54 -18.69
CA LYS A 157 0.71 16.96 -17.67
C LYS A 157 1.10 15.52 -17.48
N ARG A 158 1.38 15.12 -16.25
CA ARG A 158 1.64 13.74 -15.86
C ARG A 158 0.43 13.20 -15.12
N HIS A 159 0.04 11.98 -15.45
CA HIS A 159 -1.04 11.26 -14.80
C HIS A 159 -0.59 9.85 -14.48
N THR A 160 -0.93 9.39 -13.29
CA THR A 160 -0.58 8.06 -12.80
C THR A 160 -1.88 7.27 -12.66
N SER A 161 -1.92 6.07 -13.24
CA SER A 161 -3.08 5.18 -13.23
C SER A 161 -2.67 3.73 -13.04
N ILE A 162 -3.54 2.91 -12.46
CA ILE A 162 -3.26 1.49 -12.27
C ILE A 162 -3.58 0.73 -13.57
N LYS A 163 -2.54 0.15 -14.18
CA LYS A 163 -2.66 -0.69 -15.39
C LYS A 163 -3.08 -2.12 -15.06
N ARG A 164 -2.56 -2.66 -13.94
CA ARG A 164 -2.88 -4.00 -13.43
C ARG A 164 -2.99 -3.94 -11.92
N LEU A 165 -4.12 -4.36 -11.39
CA LEU A 165 -4.32 -4.51 -9.96
C LEU A 165 -3.75 -5.87 -9.47
N PRO A 166 -3.20 -5.94 -8.24
CA PRO A 166 -2.75 -7.20 -7.64
C PRO A 166 -3.92 -8.03 -7.06
N ASN A 167 -3.74 -9.32 -6.80
CA ASN A 167 -4.76 -10.13 -6.13
C ASN A 167 -4.98 -9.70 -4.67
N VAL A 168 -3.90 -9.31 -3.98
CA VAL A 168 -3.92 -8.68 -2.67
C VAL A 168 -3.32 -7.28 -2.80
N LEU A 169 -4.16 -6.28 -2.59
CA LEU A 169 -3.78 -4.88 -2.61
C LEU A 169 -3.32 -4.44 -1.22
N SER A 170 -2.04 -4.10 -1.12
CA SER A 170 -1.44 -3.50 0.06
C SER A 170 -1.47 -1.97 -0.07
N ILE A 171 -1.93 -1.28 0.97
CA ILE A 171 -1.97 0.18 1.03
C ILE A 171 -1.28 0.64 2.30
N GLN A 172 -0.28 1.51 2.17
CA GLN A 172 0.33 2.22 3.28
C GLN A 172 -0.25 3.64 3.36
N LEU A 173 -0.72 4.03 4.54
CA LEU A 173 -1.03 5.42 4.84
C LEU A 173 0.22 6.08 5.44
N LYS A 174 0.83 7.03 4.71
CA LYS A 174 2.03 7.75 5.14
C LYS A 174 1.71 8.66 6.32
N ARG A 175 1.75 8.09 7.52
CA ARG A 175 1.52 8.78 8.79
C ARG A 175 2.76 9.48 9.31
N PHE A 176 3.93 9.18 8.77
CA PHE A 176 5.21 9.72 9.21
C PHE A 176 5.81 10.53 8.07
N GLU A 177 5.88 11.85 8.25
CA GLU A 177 6.52 12.74 7.27
C GLU A 177 7.48 13.69 8.00
N TYR A 178 8.63 13.93 7.37
CA TYR A 178 9.60 14.93 7.81
C TYR A 178 9.16 16.30 7.33
N ARG A 179 8.88 17.23 8.25
CA ARG A 179 8.59 18.61 7.88
C ARG A 179 9.86 19.26 7.33
N HIS A 180 9.82 19.68 6.07
CA HIS A 180 10.91 20.42 5.44
C HIS A 180 10.78 21.92 5.74
N GLY A 181 11.03 22.30 7.00
CA GLY A 181 11.09 23.70 7.46
C GLY A 181 12.52 24.16 7.75
N ARG A 182 12.83 25.45 7.51
CA ARG A 182 14.17 26.04 7.76
C ARG A 182 14.59 26.06 9.24
N HIS A 183 13.66 25.90 10.18
CA HIS A 183 13.93 26.03 11.61
C HIS A 183 13.51 24.84 12.46
N ASP A 184 12.87 23.82 11.90
CA ASP A 184 12.47 22.65 12.68
C ASP A 184 12.38 21.42 11.76
N ARG A 185 13.30 20.46 11.95
CA ARG A 185 13.28 19.14 11.28
C ARG A 185 12.52 18.12 12.13
N ALA A 186 11.45 18.54 12.79
CA ALA A 186 10.61 17.64 13.54
C ALA A 186 9.83 16.75 12.56
N ALA A 187 10.12 15.45 12.56
CA ALA A 187 9.17 14.47 12.05
C ALA A 187 7.90 14.58 12.90
N SER A 188 6.72 14.52 12.27
CA SER A 188 5.45 14.52 13.02
C SER A 188 4.54 13.40 12.55
N LYS A 189 3.92 12.69 13.50
CA LYS A 189 2.91 11.68 13.20
C LYS A 189 1.58 12.35 12.84
N VAL A 190 0.96 11.90 11.76
CA VAL A 190 -0.38 12.31 11.34
C VAL A 190 -1.42 11.42 12.03
N ASP A 191 -1.92 11.87 13.18
CA ASP A 191 -2.94 11.18 13.98
C ASP A 191 -4.39 11.45 13.55
N ASN A 192 -4.58 11.99 12.34
CA ASN A 192 -5.91 12.10 11.77
C ASN A 192 -6.49 10.71 11.48
N GLU A 193 -7.72 10.48 11.94
CA GLU A 193 -8.47 9.29 11.60
C GLU A 193 -8.77 9.29 10.09
N VAL A 194 -8.57 8.13 9.46
CA VAL A 194 -8.85 7.91 8.05
C VAL A 194 -9.87 6.79 7.96
N LYS A 195 -11.09 7.11 7.52
CA LYS A 195 -12.14 6.12 7.36
C LYS A 195 -11.89 5.27 6.11
N PHE A 196 -11.79 3.97 6.28
CA PHE A 196 -11.64 3.01 5.19
C PHE A 196 -12.85 2.06 5.15
N PRO A 197 -13.28 1.62 3.96
CA PRO A 197 -14.45 0.76 3.83
C PRO A 197 -14.10 -0.72 4.01
N LEU A 198 -15.10 -1.56 4.29
CA LEU A 198 -14.96 -3.01 4.15
C LEU A 198 -14.77 -3.44 2.70
N GLN A 199 -15.36 -2.70 1.77
CA GLN A 199 -15.33 -2.96 0.34
C GLN A 199 -14.77 -1.78 -0.41
N LEU A 200 -13.71 -2.02 -1.18
CA LEU A 200 -12.99 -0.99 -1.92
C LEU A 200 -13.09 -1.24 -3.42
N ASN A 201 -13.73 -0.31 -4.13
CA ASN A 201 -13.76 -0.32 -5.59
C ASN A 201 -12.57 0.49 -6.13
N MET A 202 -11.66 -0.19 -6.83
CA MET A 202 -10.46 0.41 -7.41
C MET A 202 -10.61 0.80 -8.89
N MET A 203 -11.74 0.47 -9.53
CA MET A 203 -12.00 0.74 -10.95
C MET A 203 -11.70 2.20 -11.35
N PRO A 204 -12.13 3.24 -10.59
CA PRO A 204 -11.91 4.64 -10.98
C PRO A 204 -10.44 5.03 -11.12
N TYR A 205 -9.53 4.28 -10.49
CA TYR A 205 -8.09 4.54 -10.48
C TYR A 205 -7.34 3.73 -11.55
N THR A 206 -8.07 2.94 -12.35
CA THR A 206 -7.50 2.16 -13.44
C THR A 206 -7.58 2.86 -14.79
N ASN A 207 -6.73 2.47 -15.74
CA ASN A 207 -6.82 2.96 -17.12
C ASN A 207 -7.90 2.26 -17.97
N ARG A 208 -8.77 1.45 -17.37
CA ARG A 208 -9.76 0.61 -18.06
C ARG A 208 -11.14 1.26 -18.24
N VAL A 209 -11.34 2.46 -17.69
CA VAL A 209 -12.64 3.17 -17.64
C VAL A 209 -13.12 3.71 -19.01
N ARG A 210 -12.39 3.48 -20.11
CA ARG A 210 -12.71 4.13 -21.41
C ARG A 210 -13.49 3.20 -22.34
N ASN A 211 -14.74 3.58 -22.61
CA ASN A 211 -15.64 3.09 -23.66
C ASN A 211 -16.00 1.59 -23.56
N GLN A 212 -16.81 1.21 -22.58
CA GLN A 212 -17.35 -0.14 -22.50
C GLN A 212 -18.87 -0.12 -22.32
N ASP A 213 -19.54 -1.12 -22.89
CA ASP A 213 -20.98 -1.33 -22.73
C ASP A 213 -21.34 -1.59 -21.26
N SER A 214 -22.62 -1.43 -20.92
CA SER A 214 -23.12 -1.55 -19.54
C SER A 214 -22.79 -2.88 -18.86
N ARG A 215 -22.74 -4.00 -19.59
CA ARG A 215 -22.40 -5.33 -19.06
C ARG A 215 -20.91 -5.51 -18.77
N GLU A 216 -20.04 -5.09 -19.69
CA GLU A 216 -18.58 -5.15 -19.50
C GLU A 216 -18.15 -4.26 -18.33
N THR A 217 -18.82 -3.12 -18.16
CA THR A 217 -18.58 -2.22 -17.02
C THR A 217 -18.87 -2.93 -15.69
N LEU A 218 -19.97 -3.68 -15.58
CA LEU A 218 -20.30 -4.42 -14.35
C LEU A 218 -19.30 -5.54 -14.04
N GLU A 219 -18.87 -6.30 -15.05
CA GLU A 219 -17.84 -7.34 -14.88
C GLU A 219 -16.50 -6.74 -14.48
N LEU A 220 -16.13 -5.63 -15.12
CA LEU A 220 -14.92 -4.90 -14.80
C LEU A 220 -14.95 -4.37 -13.36
N GLU A 221 -16.09 -3.85 -12.90
CA GLU A 221 -16.24 -3.34 -11.53
C GLU A 221 -16.06 -4.47 -10.50
N ARG A 222 -16.64 -5.65 -10.78
CA ARG A 222 -16.46 -6.84 -9.93
C ARG A 222 -15.00 -7.29 -9.88
N SER A 223 -14.29 -7.25 -11.01
CA SER A 223 -12.84 -7.56 -11.09
C SER A 223 -11.94 -6.49 -10.46
N CYS A 224 -12.50 -5.34 -10.05
CA CYS A 224 -11.76 -4.25 -9.41
C CYS A 224 -12.24 -3.99 -7.96
N THR A 225 -13.13 -4.84 -7.44
CA THR A 225 -13.68 -4.73 -6.09
C THR A 225 -12.92 -5.65 -5.13
N TYR A 226 -12.49 -5.09 -4.01
CA TYR A 226 -11.77 -5.80 -2.97
C TYR A 226 -12.53 -5.82 -1.66
N ASP A 227 -12.34 -6.89 -0.88
CA ASP A 227 -12.78 -6.99 0.51
C ASP A 227 -11.59 -6.77 1.45
N LEU A 228 -11.79 -6.02 2.54
CA LEU A 228 -10.78 -5.80 3.57
C LEU A 228 -10.44 -7.13 4.25
N LEU A 229 -9.15 -7.46 4.24
CA LEU A 229 -8.61 -8.70 4.80
C LEU A 229 -7.93 -8.47 6.15
N SER A 230 -7.10 -7.42 6.24
CA SER A 230 -6.43 -7.07 7.49
C SER A 230 -6.07 -5.58 7.58
N VAL A 231 -5.88 -5.13 8.82
CA VAL A 231 -5.49 -3.77 9.17
C VAL A 231 -4.33 -3.85 10.16
N VAL A 232 -3.23 -3.16 9.88
CA VAL A 232 -2.13 -2.97 10.84
C VAL A 232 -2.23 -1.57 11.41
N VAL A 233 -2.09 -1.44 12.73
CA VAL A 233 -2.26 -0.20 13.48
C VAL A 233 -0.98 0.10 14.24
N HIS A 234 -0.54 1.35 14.19
CA HIS A 234 0.58 1.84 14.99
C HIS A 234 0.07 2.75 16.13
N VAL A 235 0.27 2.31 17.37
CA VAL A 235 -0.07 3.07 18.58
C VAL A 235 1.22 3.64 19.18
N GLY A 236 1.28 4.95 19.41
CA GLY A 236 2.48 5.62 19.92
C GLY A 236 2.97 6.74 19.00
N GLU A 237 4.18 7.21 19.25
CA GLU A 237 4.88 8.31 18.58
C GLU A 237 5.75 7.79 17.43
N LEU A 238 6.49 8.67 16.75
CA LEU A 238 7.35 8.30 15.62
C LEU A 238 8.45 7.30 15.95
N ASP A 239 9.21 7.58 17.01
CA ASP A 239 10.41 6.83 17.38
C ASP A 239 10.13 5.72 18.40
N THR A 240 8.88 5.64 18.88
CA THR A 240 8.43 4.60 19.81
C THR A 240 6.93 4.36 19.70
N GLY A 241 6.54 3.09 19.68
CA GLY A 241 5.16 2.68 19.68
C GLY A 241 4.99 1.18 19.70
N HIS A 242 3.82 0.76 19.26
CA HIS A 242 3.39 -0.62 19.32
C HIS A 242 2.50 -0.95 18.13
N TYR A 243 2.83 -2.03 17.44
CA TYR A 243 2.04 -2.54 16.33
C TYR A 243 1.02 -3.56 16.81
N THR A 244 -0.22 -3.38 16.39
CA THR A 244 -1.27 -4.40 16.53
C THR A 244 -1.93 -4.62 15.17
N SER A 245 -2.61 -5.75 15.00
CA SER A 245 -3.34 -6.01 13.77
C SER A 245 -4.76 -6.52 14.01
N TYR A 246 -5.63 -6.24 13.06
CA TYR A 246 -6.93 -6.88 12.92
C TYR A 246 -6.90 -7.75 11.68
N CYS A 247 -7.26 -9.02 11.79
CA CYS A 247 -7.34 -9.93 10.65
C CYS A 247 -8.71 -10.60 10.61
N ARG A 248 -9.26 -10.73 9.39
CA ARG A 248 -10.50 -11.45 9.13
C ARG A 248 -10.21 -12.94 8.95
N VAL A 249 -10.95 -13.77 9.67
CA VAL A 249 -10.94 -15.24 9.51
C VAL A 249 -12.39 -15.69 9.33
N GLY A 250 -12.73 -16.18 8.14
CA GLY A 250 -14.12 -16.39 7.75
C GLY A 250 -14.91 -15.07 7.81
N ASP A 251 -15.96 -15.02 8.62
CA ASP A 251 -16.78 -13.83 8.82
C ASP A 251 -16.52 -13.11 10.15
N GLN A 252 -15.49 -13.54 10.90
CA GLN A 252 -15.13 -12.96 12.18
C GLN A 252 -13.83 -12.16 12.08
N TRP A 253 -13.71 -11.16 12.95
CA TRP A 253 -12.52 -10.33 13.08
C TRP A 253 -11.83 -10.64 14.40
N PHE A 254 -10.50 -10.72 14.34
CA PHE A 254 -9.67 -10.95 15.51
C PHE A 254 -8.62 -9.85 15.60
N LYS A 255 -8.43 -9.32 16.81
CA LYS A 255 -7.33 -8.43 17.14
C LYS A 255 -6.15 -9.26 17.64
N PHE A 256 -5.01 -9.10 16.99
CA PHE A 256 -3.74 -9.68 17.37
C PHE A 256 -2.88 -8.60 18.02
N ASN A 257 -2.58 -8.81 19.30
CA ASN A 257 -1.70 -7.97 20.10
C ASN A 257 -0.64 -8.87 20.73
N ASP A 258 0.42 -9.14 19.96
CA ASP A 258 1.46 -10.12 20.28
C ASP A 258 0.88 -11.49 20.67
N HIS A 259 1.00 -11.85 21.95
CA HIS A 259 0.52 -13.11 22.52
C HIS A 259 -1.00 -13.13 22.77
N LYS A 260 -1.67 -11.98 22.69
CA LYS A 260 -3.09 -11.84 23.01
C LYS A 260 -3.91 -11.76 21.72
N VAL A 261 -4.83 -12.72 21.56
CA VAL A 261 -5.77 -12.76 20.44
C VAL A 261 -7.19 -12.64 20.99
N GLU A 262 -7.95 -11.68 20.50
CA GLU A 262 -9.31 -11.39 20.97
C GLU A 262 -10.27 -11.22 19.80
N LEU A 263 -11.53 -11.62 19.98
CA LEU A 263 -12.58 -11.29 19.03
C LEU A 263 -12.76 -9.77 18.99
N ALA A 264 -12.82 -9.20 17.79
CA ALA A 264 -13.04 -7.77 17.57
C ALA A 264 -14.39 -7.56 16.87
N SER A 265 -15.10 -6.50 17.25
CA SER A 265 -16.28 -6.09 16.50
C SER A 265 -15.87 -5.38 15.22
N LEU A 266 -16.77 -5.35 14.23
CA LEU A 266 -16.53 -4.58 13.01
C LEU A 266 -16.31 -3.09 13.29
N SER A 267 -16.97 -2.55 14.33
CA SER A 267 -16.78 -1.16 14.75
C SER A 267 -15.35 -0.90 15.24
N ASP A 268 -14.75 -1.87 15.95
CA ASP A 268 -13.37 -1.75 16.43
C ASP A 268 -12.39 -1.71 15.25
N VAL A 269 -12.64 -2.54 14.24
CA VAL A 269 -11.81 -2.61 13.03
C VAL A 269 -11.92 -1.31 12.23
N LEU A 270 -13.14 -0.86 11.91
CA LEU A 270 -13.36 0.33 11.08
C LEU A 270 -13.03 1.66 11.79
N GLY A 271 -13.00 1.66 13.13
CA GLY A 271 -12.55 2.79 13.94
C GLY A 271 -11.04 2.81 14.20
N ALA A 272 -10.30 1.82 13.73
CA ALA A 272 -8.85 1.74 13.96
C ALA A 272 -8.07 2.82 13.21
N GLN A 273 -6.99 3.32 13.81
CA GLN A 273 -6.05 4.23 13.13
C GLN A 273 -5.11 3.44 12.20
N ALA A 274 -5.65 2.97 11.08
CA ALA A 274 -4.92 2.13 10.13
C ALA A 274 -3.61 2.76 9.68
N TYR A 275 -2.53 1.99 9.74
CA TYR A 275 -1.22 2.30 9.14
C TYR A 275 -1.06 1.54 7.81
N LEU A 276 -1.27 0.22 7.83
CA LEU A 276 -1.34 -0.61 6.64
C LEU A 276 -2.74 -1.21 6.50
N LEU A 277 -3.22 -1.31 5.27
CA LEU A 277 -4.47 -1.97 4.91
C LEU A 277 -4.16 -3.01 3.85
N PHE A 278 -4.69 -4.23 4.04
CA PHE A 278 -4.61 -5.30 3.05
C PHE A 278 -6.02 -5.65 2.59
N TYR A 279 -6.20 -5.63 1.29
CA TYR A 279 -7.46 -5.88 0.61
C TYR A 279 -7.28 -7.06 -0.35
N ILE A 280 -8.22 -8.00 -0.39
CA ILE A 280 -8.19 -9.14 -1.31
C ILE A 280 -9.26 -8.99 -2.39
N ILE A 281 -8.92 -9.32 -3.63
CA ILE A 281 -9.86 -9.23 -4.75
C ILE A 281 -11.05 -10.17 -4.52
N ARG A 282 -12.27 -9.66 -4.69
CA ARG A 282 -13.51 -10.41 -4.36
C ARG A 282 -13.86 -11.49 -5.39
N SER A 283 -13.50 -11.27 -6.64
CA SER A 283 -13.66 -12.23 -7.72
C SER A 283 -12.33 -12.37 -8.43
N LEU A 284 -11.74 -13.55 -8.37
CA LEU A 284 -10.68 -13.92 -9.30
C LEU A 284 -11.32 -13.92 -10.70
N ALA A 285 -10.73 -13.16 -11.63
CA ALA A 285 -11.12 -13.16 -13.03
C ALA A 285 -10.64 -14.46 -13.71
#